data_AF-A0A8S0G5S1-F1
#
_entry.id   AF-A0A8S0G5S1-F1
#
_cell.length_a   1.000
_cell.length_b   1.000
_cell.length_c   1.000
_cell.angle_alpha   90.00
_cell.angle_beta   90.00
_cell.angle_gamma   90.00
#
_symmetry.space_group_name_H-M   'P 1'
#
loop_
_entity.id
_entity.type
_entity.pdbx_description
1 polymer ?
#
loop_
_entity_poly.entity_id
_entity_poly.type
_entity_poly.pdbx_seq_one_letter_code
_entity_poly.pdbx_strand_id
1 'polypeptide(L)'
;MLGKAGFPPAAVFVATCLVAGLGSIVMGLWANLPLAIGCAISLTAFTAFSLVLGQHISVPVALGAVFLMGVLFTVISATGIRSWILRNLPHGVAHGTGIGIGLFLLLIAANGVGLVIKNPLDGLPVALGDFTTFPVMMSLVGLAVIIGLEKLKVRQ
;
A
#
# COMPACT_ATOMS: atom_id res chain seq x y z
N MET A 1 0.03 -11.14 -2.35
CA MET A 1 -1.21 -10.94 -1.55
C MET A 1 -2.44 -11.29 -2.36
N LEU A 2 -2.67 -10.65 -3.51
CA LEU A 2 -3.83 -10.95 -4.37
C LEU A 2 -3.92 -12.41 -4.84
N GLY A 3 -2.80 -13.09 -5.11
CA GLY A 3 -2.82 -14.52 -5.44
C GLY A 3 -3.39 -15.42 -4.34
N LYS A 4 -3.23 -15.05 -3.06
CA LYS A 4 -3.85 -15.78 -1.93
C LYS A 4 -5.35 -15.52 -1.82
N ALA A 5 -5.86 -14.46 -2.44
CA ALA A 5 -7.28 -14.11 -2.50
C ALA A 5 -7.98 -14.67 -3.76
N GLY A 6 -7.33 -15.55 -4.54
CA GLY A 6 -7.93 -16.16 -5.72
C GLY A 6 -7.79 -15.34 -7.02
N PHE A 7 -6.99 -14.27 -7.02
CA PHE A 7 -6.66 -13.57 -8.26
C PHE A 7 -5.60 -14.34 -9.07
N PRO A 8 -5.69 -14.38 -10.41
CA PRO A 8 -4.64 -14.95 -11.26
C PRO A 8 -3.35 -14.13 -11.12
N PRO A 9 -2.29 -14.68 -10.49
CA PRO A 9 -1.13 -13.89 -10.06
C PRO A 9 -0.33 -13.34 -11.25
N ALA A 10 -0.22 -14.10 -12.34
CA ALA A 10 0.47 -13.65 -13.55
C ALA A 10 -0.25 -12.47 -14.22
N ALA A 11 -1.57 -12.53 -14.34
CA ALA A 11 -2.36 -11.47 -14.96
C ALA A 11 -2.32 -10.17 -14.14
N VAL A 12 -2.46 -10.25 -12.81
CA VAL A 12 -2.39 -9.09 -11.92
C VAL A 12 -0.98 -8.47 -11.91
N PHE A 13 0.06 -9.29 -11.92
CA PHE A 13 1.44 -8.81 -11.99
C PHE A 13 1.68 -8.02 -13.28
N VAL A 14 1.36 -8.61 -14.44
CA VAL A 14 1.54 -7.97 -15.74
C VAL A 14 0.71 -6.69 -15.85
N ALA A 15 -0.56 -6.71 -15.42
CA ALA A 15 -1.41 -5.52 -15.42
C ALA A 15 -0.84 -4.40 -14.55
N THR A 16 -0.34 -4.72 -13.35
CA THR A 16 0.24 -3.73 -12.43
C THR A 16 1.52 -3.12 -13.00
N CYS A 17 2.42 -3.94 -13.54
CA CYS A 17 3.66 -3.47 -14.16
C CYS A 17 3.38 -2.58 -15.38
N LEU A 18 2.40 -2.95 -16.21
CA LEU A 18 2.02 -2.18 -17.39
C LEU A 18 1.42 -0.83 -16.98
N VAL A 19 0.51 -0.80 -16.00
CA VAL A 19 -0.11 0.44 -15.51
C VAL A 19 0.90 1.34 -14.80
N ALA A 20 1.78 0.79 -13.95
CA ALA A 20 2.81 1.56 -13.26
C ALA A 20 3.84 2.13 -14.24
N GLY A 21 4.26 1.33 -15.23
CA GLY A 21 5.19 1.75 -16.29
C GLY A 21 4.59 2.84 -17.16
N LEU A 22 3.41 2.61 -17.74
CA LEU A 22 2.72 3.60 -18.57
C LEU A 22 2.40 4.88 -17.78
N GLY A 23 1.93 4.74 -16.54
CA GLY A 23 1.63 5.88 -15.68
C GLY A 23 2.87 6.73 -15.37
N SER A 24 4.00 6.08 -15.11
CA SER A 24 5.28 6.79 -14.88
C SER A 24 5.79 7.48 -16.16
N ILE A 25 5.65 6.84 -17.33
CA ILE A 25 6.00 7.43 -18.63
C ILE A 25 5.14 8.67 -18.90
N VAL A 26 3.83 8.58 -18.71
CA VAL A 26 2.90 9.70 -18.93
C VAL A 26 3.19 10.85 -17.95
N MET A 27 3.46 10.57 -16.67
CA MET A 27 3.88 11.61 -15.71
C MET A 27 5.19 12.29 -16.13
N GLY A 28 6.17 11.51 -16.59
CA GLY A 28 7.46 12.03 -17.02
C GLY A 28 7.38 12.90 -18.28
N LEU A 29 6.64 12.46 -19.30
CA LEU A 29 6.55 13.18 -20.58
C LEU A 29 5.55 14.34 -20.57
N TRP A 30 4.42 14.18 -19.90
CA TRP A 30 3.29 15.10 -19.99
C TRP A 30 3.21 16.07 -18.81
N ALA A 31 3.51 15.60 -17.60
CA ALA A 31 3.50 16.43 -16.41
C ALA A 31 4.89 16.99 -16.06
N ASN A 32 5.96 16.55 -16.75
CA ASN A 32 7.36 16.92 -16.53
C ASN A 32 7.78 16.84 -15.05
N LEU A 33 7.21 15.86 -14.34
CA LEU A 33 7.46 15.57 -12.93
C LEU A 33 8.21 14.24 -12.86
N PRO A 34 9.45 14.21 -12.34
CA PRO A 34 10.25 12.98 -12.22
C PRO A 34 9.76 12.12 -11.04
N LEU A 35 8.50 11.68 -11.10
CA LEU A 35 7.86 10.85 -10.08
C LEU A 35 7.52 9.48 -10.67
N ALA A 36 8.07 8.44 -10.05
CA ALA A 36 7.69 7.06 -10.35
C ALA A 36 6.35 6.74 -9.68
N ILE A 37 5.40 6.24 -10.46
CA ILE A 37 4.14 5.73 -9.94
C ILE A 37 4.38 4.29 -9.46
N GLY A 38 4.32 4.09 -8.15
CA GLY A 38 4.37 2.77 -7.53
C GLY A 38 3.01 2.09 -7.45
N CYS A 39 3.02 0.78 -7.15
CA CYS A 39 1.81 0.04 -6.81
C CYS A 39 1.34 0.41 -5.39
N ALA A 40 0.05 0.67 -5.22
CA ALA A 40 -0.53 0.97 -3.91
C ALA A 40 -0.74 -0.30 -3.07
N ILE A 41 0.27 -0.68 -2.28
CA ILE A 41 0.29 -1.93 -1.50
C ILE A 41 -0.86 -1.99 -0.48
N SER A 42 -1.13 -0.90 0.25
CA SER A 42 -2.18 -0.88 1.30
C SER A 42 -3.58 -1.15 0.75
N LEU A 43 -3.94 -0.51 -0.37
CA LEU A 43 -5.23 -0.71 -1.05
C LEU A 43 -5.37 -2.14 -1.58
N THR A 44 -4.29 -2.71 -2.14
CA THR A 44 -4.27 -4.10 -2.61
C THR A 44 -4.40 -5.12 -1.47
N ALA A 45 -3.87 -4.80 -0.29
CA ALA A 45 -4.03 -5.62 0.91
C ALA A 45 -5.47 -5.56 1.44
N PHE A 46 -6.08 -4.38 1.47
CA PHE A 46 -7.49 -4.21 1.86
C PHE A 46 -8.44 -4.99 0.93
N THR A 47 -8.23 -4.91 -0.39
CA THR A 47 -9.06 -5.67 -1.35
C THR A 47 -8.91 -7.18 -1.15
N ALA A 48 -7.68 -7.67 -0.98
CA ALA A 48 -7.44 -9.09 -0.79
C ALA A 48 -8.00 -9.58 0.56
N PHE A 49 -7.58 -8.99 1.68
CA PHE A 49 -7.87 -9.53 3.00
C PHE A 49 -9.22 -9.10 3.57
N SER A 50 -9.65 -7.86 3.37
CA SER A 50 -10.92 -7.38 3.92
C SER A 50 -12.10 -7.69 3.02
N LEU A 51 -12.01 -7.37 1.71
CA LEU A 51 -13.15 -7.57 0.80
C LEU A 51 -13.29 -9.04 0.37
N VAL A 52 -12.23 -9.64 -0.17
CA VAL A 52 -12.35 -10.99 -0.74
C VAL A 52 -12.30 -12.08 0.34
N LEU A 53 -11.28 -12.07 1.22
CA LEU A 53 -11.21 -13.07 2.29
C LEU A 53 -12.17 -12.78 3.46
N GLY A 54 -12.39 -11.51 3.82
CA GLY A 54 -13.19 -11.14 5.00
C GLY A 54 -14.70 -11.09 4.76
N GLN A 55 -15.14 -10.69 3.56
CA GLN A 55 -16.55 -10.56 3.20
C GLN A 55 -17.00 -11.59 2.15
N HIS A 56 -16.12 -12.51 1.75
CA HIS A 56 -16.38 -13.55 0.75
C HIS A 56 -16.93 -13.03 -0.59
N ILE A 57 -16.56 -11.80 -0.96
CA ILE A 57 -16.98 -11.20 -2.23
C ILE A 57 -16.17 -11.81 -3.37
N SER A 58 -16.84 -12.11 -4.48
CA SER A 58 -16.17 -12.65 -5.67
C SER A 58 -15.18 -11.64 -6.27
N VAL A 59 -14.07 -12.16 -6.79
CA VAL A 59 -13.00 -11.36 -7.43
C VAL A 59 -13.51 -10.40 -8.52
N PRO A 60 -14.44 -10.80 -9.42
CA PRO A 60 -14.96 -9.91 -10.44
C PRO A 60 -15.74 -8.72 -9.86
N VAL A 61 -16.53 -8.95 -8.80
CA VAL A 61 -17.31 -7.90 -8.14
C VAL A 61 -16.39 -6.92 -7.41
N ALA A 62 -15.35 -7.42 -6.74
CA ALA A 62 -14.35 -6.58 -6.10
C ALA A 62 -13.62 -5.68 -7.12
N LEU A 63 -13.22 -6.22 -8.27
CA LEU A 63 -12.61 -5.45 -9.36
C LEU A 63 -13.57 -4.41 -9.95
N GLY A 64 -14.85 -4.76 -10.11
CA GLY A 64 -15.89 -3.83 -10.57
C GLY A 64 -16.08 -2.65 -9.62
N ALA A 65 -16.08 -2.90 -8.30
CA ALA A 65 -16.15 -1.86 -7.28
C ALA A 65 -14.93 -0.93 -7.31
N VAL A 66 -13.72 -1.48 -7.46
CA VAL A 66 -12.49 -0.69 -7.58
C VAL A 66 -12.48 0.16 -8.85
N PHE A 67 -12.93 -0.41 -9.97
CA PHE A 67 -13.07 0.33 -11.23
C PHE A 67 -14.05 1.50 -11.11
N LEU A 68 -15.24 1.26 -10.51
CA LEU A 68 -16.24 2.30 -10.31
C LEU A 68 -15.74 3.42 -9.38
N MET A 69 -15.01 3.06 -8.32
CA MET A 69 -14.33 4.03 -7.46
C MET A 69 -13.29 4.85 -8.22
N GLY A 70 -12.53 4.23 -9.12
CA GLY A 70 -11.59 4.93 -10.01
C GLY A 70 -12.29 5.95 -10.90
N VAL A 71 -13.37 5.56 -11.57
CA VAL A 71 -14.17 6.45 -12.42
C VAL A 71 -14.74 7.62 -11.62
N LEU A 72 -15.35 7.33 -10.47
CA LEU A 72 -15.90 8.36 -9.58
C LEU A 72 -14.81 9.33 -9.11
N PHE A 73 -13.63 8.81 -8.73
CA PHE A 73 -12.52 9.64 -8.31
C PHE A 73 -11.98 10.53 -9.46
N THR A 74 -11.93 10.02 -10.69
CA THR A 74 -11.58 10.82 -11.87
C THR A 74 -12.56 11.97 -12.09
N VAL A 75 -13.87 11.72 -11.98
CA VAL A 75 -14.91 12.77 -12.10
C VAL A 75 -14.77 13.82 -11.01
N ILE A 76 -14.55 13.41 -9.76
CA ILE A 76 -14.34 14.32 -8.62
C ILE A 76 -13.05 15.14 -8.80
N SER A 77 -11.99 14.52 -9.34
CA SER A 77 -10.73 15.20 -9.63
C SER A 77 -10.90 16.24 -10.75
N ALA A 78 -11.66 15.92 -11.79
CA ALA A 78 -11.92 16.82 -12.93
C ALA A 78 -12.81 18.02 -12.55
N THR A 79 -13.77 17.83 -11.64
CA THR A 79 -14.69 18.88 -11.17
C THR A 79 -14.07 19.82 -10.12
N GLY A 80 -12.82 19.58 -9.69
CA GLY A 80 -12.09 20.46 -8.77
C GLY A 80 -12.47 20.32 -7.29
N ILE A 81 -13.44 19.46 -6.98
CA ILE A 81 -13.93 19.15 -5.61
C ILE A 81 -12.77 18.70 -4.70
N ARG A 82 -11.77 18.00 -5.25
CA ARG A 82 -10.56 17.61 -4.53
C ARG A 82 -9.90 18.78 -3.78
N SER A 83 -9.81 19.96 -4.40
CA SER A 83 -9.15 21.12 -3.78
C SER A 83 -9.99 21.74 -2.65
N TRP A 84 -11.31 21.65 -2.78
CA TRP A 84 -12.26 22.08 -1.74
C TRP A 84 -12.19 21.18 -0.50
N ILE A 85 -12.13 19.85 -0.70
CA ILE A 85 -11.97 18.88 0.39
C ILE A 85 -10.68 19.15 1.17
N LEU A 86 -9.56 19.35 0.46
CA LEU A 86 -8.25 19.58 1.10
C LEU A 86 -8.20 20.88 1.92
N ARG A 87 -8.92 21.93 1.53
CA ARG A 87 -9.01 23.19 2.30
C ARG A 87 -9.87 23.06 3.56
N ASN A 88 -10.88 22.20 3.52
CA ASN A 88 -11.80 22.01 4.64
C ASN A 88 -11.38 20.88 5.58
N LEU A 89 -10.32 20.13 5.23
CA LEU A 89 -9.83 19.02 6.05
C LEU A 89 -9.06 19.57 7.27
N PRO A 90 -9.52 19.33 8.51
CA PRO A 90 -8.79 19.76 9.69
C PRO A 90 -7.43 19.05 9.74
N HIS A 91 -6.38 19.82 10.06
CA HIS A 91 -5.00 19.33 10.06
C HIS A 91 -4.80 18.04 10.86
N GLY A 92 -5.56 17.83 11.95
CA GLY A 92 -5.50 16.60 12.74
C GLY A 92 -5.89 15.34 11.95
N VAL A 93 -6.91 15.42 11.09
CA VAL A 93 -7.35 14.27 10.27
C VAL A 93 -6.35 13.98 9.16
N ALA A 94 -5.75 15.03 8.56
CA ALA A 94 -4.71 14.88 7.55
C ALA A 94 -3.47 14.16 8.12
N HIS A 95 -2.99 14.58 9.29
CA HIS A 95 -1.83 13.95 9.94
C HIS A 95 -2.16 12.53 10.42
N GLY A 96 -3.34 12.32 11.01
CA GLY A 96 -3.79 10.99 11.45
C GLY A 96 -3.88 9.99 10.30
N THR A 97 -4.35 10.44 9.13
CA THR A 97 -4.43 9.60 7.92
C THR A 97 -3.03 9.20 7.44
N GLY A 98 -2.08 10.14 7.42
CA GLY A 98 -0.68 9.85 7.06
C GLY A 98 -0.03 8.82 7.99
N ILE A 99 -0.18 9.01 9.31
CA ILE A 99 0.34 8.07 10.33
C ILE A 99 -0.32 6.70 10.19
N GLY A 100 -1.63 6.65 9.98
CA GLY A 100 -2.39 5.41 9.82
C GLY A 100 -1.93 4.58 8.62
N ILE A 101 -1.75 5.22 7.45
CA ILE A 101 -1.24 4.54 6.25
C ILE A 101 0.17 4.00 6.49
N GLY A 102 1.03 4.79 7.15
CA GLY A 102 2.40 4.38 7.49
C GLY A 102 2.45 3.17 8.44
N LEU A 103 1.69 3.21 9.53
CA LEU A 103 1.59 2.10 10.49
C LEU A 103 0.97 0.86 9.85
N PHE A 104 0.00 1.02 8.96
CA PHE A 104 -0.60 -0.10 8.24
C PHE A 104 0.41 -0.75 7.29
N LEU A 105 1.20 0.04 6.56
CA LEU A 105 2.25 -0.47 5.69
C LEU A 105 3.36 -1.17 6.49
N LEU A 106 3.74 -0.60 7.64
CA LEU A 106 4.68 -1.21 8.58
C LEU A 106 4.20 -2.59 9.02
N LEU A 107 2.92 -2.72 9.41
CA LEU A 107 2.35 -4.00 9.83
C LEU A 107 2.37 -5.04 8.71
N ILE A 108 2.03 -4.64 7.49
CA ILE A 108 2.08 -5.52 6.31
C ILE A 108 3.53 -5.98 6.04
N ALA A 109 4.50 -5.06 6.08
CA ALA A 109 5.90 -5.36 5.87
C ALA A 109 6.46 -6.28 6.97
N ALA A 110 6.17 -5.97 8.24
CA ALA A 110 6.55 -6.78 9.40
C ALA A 110 5.99 -8.20 9.34
N ASN A 111 4.75 -8.36 8.86
CA ASN A 111 4.17 -9.67 8.61
C ASN A 111 4.83 -10.40 7.44
N GLY A 112 5.21 -9.68 6.38
CA GLY A 112 5.92 -10.24 5.23
C GLY A 112 7.30 -10.81 5.56
N VAL A 113 8.03 -10.18 6.49
CA VAL A 113 9.37 -10.65 6.93
C VAL A 113 9.32 -11.62 8.12
N GLY A 114 8.15 -11.86 8.71
CA GLY A 114 8.00 -12.75 9.86
C GLY A 114 8.37 -12.12 11.21
N LEU A 115 8.62 -10.81 11.28
CA LEU A 115 8.79 -10.07 12.54
C LEU A 115 7.49 -10.09 13.36
N VAL A 116 6.36 -10.08 12.65
CA VAL A 116 5.01 -10.13 13.21
C VAL A 116 4.28 -11.34 12.67
N ILE A 117 4.00 -12.30 13.54
CA ILE A 117 3.31 -13.55 13.19
C ILE A 117 1.87 -13.48 13.70
N LYS A 118 0.95 -14.13 12.98
CA LYS A 118 -0.43 -14.31 13.46
C LYS A 118 -0.39 -15.21 14.69
N ASN A 119 -0.87 -14.70 15.82
CA ASN A 119 -0.94 -15.49 17.05
C ASN A 119 -2.09 -16.51 16.92
N PRO A 120 -1.86 -17.81 17.21
CA PRO A 120 -2.94 -18.79 17.32
C PRO A 120 -3.77 -18.65 18.61
N LEU A 121 -3.34 -17.84 19.58
CA LEU A 121 -3.98 -17.71 20.90
C LEU A 121 -5.00 -16.56 20.95
N ASP A 122 -6.17 -16.82 21.56
CA ASP A 122 -7.38 -15.98 21.61
C ASP A 122 -7.27 -14.57 22.27
N GLY A 123 -6.06 -14.10 22.61
CA GLY A 123 -5.88 -12.84 23.35
C GLY A 123 -5.33 -11.67 22.55
N LEU A 124 -4.34 -11.90 21.68
CA LEU A 124 -3.62 -10.86 20.94
C LEU A 124 -3.55 -11.25 19.46
N PRO A 125 -4.11 -10.48 18.51
CA PRO A 125 -4.11 -10.84 17.09
C PRO A 125 -2.70 -10.88 16.45
N VAL A 126 -1.68 -10.44 17.18
CA VAL A 126 -0.31 -10.21 16.71
C VAL A 126 0.68 -10.77 17.73
N ALA A 127 1.57 -11.67 17.31
CA ALA A 127 2.68 -12.18 18.11
C ALA A 127 4.02 -11.71 17.53
N LEU A 128 5.00 -11.47 18.40
CA LEU A 128 6.38 -11.24 17.97
C LEU A 128 6.96 -12.55 17.42
N GLY A 129 7.54 -12.47 16.23
CA GLY A 129 8.23 -13.61 15.61
C GLY A 129 9.64 -13.82 16.13
N ASP A 130 10.32 -14.81 15.55
CA ASP A 130 11.69 -15.14 15.92
C ASP A 130 12.68 -14.15 15.28
N PHE A 131 13.33 -13.36 16.15
CA PHE A 131 14.32 -12.35 15.78
C PHE A 131 15.61 -12.91 15.19
N THR A 132 15.86 -14.22 15.32
CA THR A 132 17.06 -14.88 14.80
C THR A 132 16.94 -15.31 13.34
N THR A 133 15.75 -15.18 12.76
CA THR A 133 15.52 -15.56 11.37
C THR A 133 16.17 -14.58 10.39
N PHE A 134 16.80 -15.12 9.35
CA PHE A 134 17.51 -14.35 8.32
C PHE A 134 16.70 -13.16 7.73
N PRO A 135 15.40 -13.30 7.41
CA PRO A 135 14.61 -12.20 6.85
C PRO A 135 14.41 -11.04 7.84
N VAL A 136 14.22 -11.33 9.12
CA VAL A 136 14.02 -10.33 10.18
C VAL A 136 15.30 -9.55 10.41
N MET A 137 16.43 -10.24 10.54
CA MET A 137 17.73 -9.61 10.73
C MET A 137 18.10 -8.68 9.56
N MET A 138 17.87 -9.13 8.31
CA MET A 138 18.11 -8.28 7.13
C MET A 138 17.18 -7.05 7.10
N SER A 139 15.93 -7.18 7.54
CA SER A 139 15.02 -6.03 7.62
C SER A 139 15.46 -4.99 8.67
N LEU A 140 15.97 -5.44 9.83
CA LEU A 140 16.47 -4.58 10.90
C LEU A 140 17.77 -3.89 10.50
N VAL A 141 18.70 -4.62 9.86
CA VAL A 141 19.93 -4.04 9.33
C VAL A 141 19.60 -3.01 8.24
N GLY A 142 18.68 -3.33 7.31
CA GLY A 142 18.23 -2.40 6.29
C GLY A 142 17.62 -1.13 6.89
N LEU A 143 16.77 -1.26 7.90
CA LEU A 143 16.20 -0.12 8.62
C LEU A 143 17.28 0.72 9.31
N ALA A 144 18.24 0.08 9.98
CA ALA A 144 19.36 0.77 10.62
C ALA A 144 20.22 1.53 9.62
N VAL A 145 20.49 0.96 8.44
CA VAL A 145 21.22 1.63 7.36
C VAL A 145 20.43 2.82 6.80
N ILE A 146 19.12 2.68 6.58
CA ILE A 146 18.27 3.78 6.09
C ILE A 146 18.30 4.95 7.08
N ILE A 147 18.09 4.68 8.38
CA ILE A 147 18.14 5.70 9.43
C ILE A 147 19.55 6.33 9.51
N GLY A 148 20.59 5.51 9.39
CA GLY A 148 21.98 5.98 9.36
C GLY A 148 22.26 6.93 8.20
N LEU A 149 21.80 6.60 6.99
CA LEU A 149 21.94 7.43 5.79
C LEU A 149 21.10 8.71 5.86
N GLU A 150 19.89 8.64 6.42
CA GLU A 150 19.04 9.80 6.66
C GLU A 150 19.72 10.77 7.65
N LYS A 151 20.30 10.25 8.74
CA LYS A 151 21.06 11.06 9.71
C LYS A 151 22.35 11.62 9.13
N LEU A 152 23.01 10.91 8.20
CA LEU A 152 24.16 11.43 7.45
C LEU A 152 23.77 12.50 6.41
N LYS A 153 22.47 12.76 6.21
CA LYS A 153 21.96 13.83 5.35
C LYS A 153 22.51 13.74 3.92
N VAL A 154 22.60 12.51 3.40
CA VAL A 154 22.99 12.27 2.00
C VAL A 154 21.93 12.91 1.11
N ARG A 155 22.31 14.02 0.48
CA ARG A 155 21.45 14.92 -0.33
C ARG A 155 20.61 14.10 -1.31
N GLN A 156 19.29 14.11 -1.12
CA GLN A 156 18.30 13.88 -2.17
C GLN A 156 18.34 15.03 -3.17
#